data_AF-A0A0L1JHL2-F1
#
_entry.id   AF-A0A0L1JHL2-F1
#
_cell.length_a   1.000
_cell.length_b   1.000
_cell.length_c   1.000
_cell.angle_alpha   90.00
_cell.angle_beta   90.00
_cell.angle_gamma   90.00
#
_symmetry.space_group_name_H-M   'P 1'
#
loop_
_entity.id
_entity.type
_entity.pdbx_description
1 polymer ?
#
loop_
_entity_poly.entity_id
_entity_poly.type
_entity_poly.pdbx_seq_one_letter_code
_entity_poly.pdbx_strand_id
1 'polypeptide(L)'
;MAAPIDQKDTYYPRHSQDAISVCNTLKQWLPSEIVLEVLYYAEYWLLSRICREDEMQYEERDCHGQPPYLRSAPIQGERYPVRKIQITIWSHDQGWSSYPQDHGSFNNSWTWFDLSIARPPGTDDISKDANLRLATNVHASKKTMCHEIIYHRDQNLRWVRNLQPGDRISIIPRALYPGWRNFVAKACIEIYTTPILT
;
A
#
# COMPACT_ATOMS: atom_id res chain seq x y z
N MET A 1 15.96 27.72 0.44
CA MET A 1 14.77 26.92 0.05
C MET A 1 15.27 25.80 -0.83
N ALA A 2 15.31 24.57 -0.30
CA ALA A 2 15.73 23.41 -1.08
C ALA A 2 14.64 23.11 -2.11
N ALA A 3 15.03 22.91 -3.37
CA ALA A 3 14.12 22.42 -4.40
C ALA A 3 13.54 21.06 -3.94
N PRO A 4 12.29 20.72 -4.30
CA PRO A 4 11.79 19.38 -4.08
C PRO A 4 12.72 18.43 -4.83
N ILE A 5 13.33 17.50 -4.12
CA ILE A 5 14.02 16.37 -4.76
C ILE A 5 12.92 15.67 -5.56
N ASP A 6 13.03 15.70 -6.88
CA ASP A 6 12.08 15.04 -7.77
C ASP A 6 12.06 13.55 -7.40
N GLN A 7 10.94 13.09 -6.83
CA GLN A 7 10.77 11.75 -6.28
C GLN A 7 10.94 10.64 -7.34
N LYS A 8 11.01 11.02 -8.63
CA LYS A 8 11.14 10.11 -9.78
C LYS A 8 12.46 9.36 -9.88
N ASP A 9 13.55 9.85 -9.29
CA ASP A 9 14.88 9.26 -9.46
C ASP A 9 15.43 8.56 -8.21
N THR A 10 14.60 8.38 -7.17
CA THR A 10 15.05 7.68 -5.95
C THR A 10 15.13 6.17 -6.20
N TYR A 11 16.34 5.65 -6.33
CA TYR A 11 16.56 4.21 -6.42
C TYR A 11 16.42 3.56 -5.04
N TYR A 12 15.53 2.56 -4.94
CA TYR A 12 15.42 1.68 -3.79
C TYR A 12 15.95 0.29 -4.16
N PRO A 13 16.79 -0.33 -3.31
CA PRO A 13 17.28 -1.68 -3.53
C PRO A 13 16.12 -2.67 -3.66
N ARG A 14 16.27 -3.68 -4.52
CA ARG A 14 15.25 -4.74 -4.71
C ARG A 14 15.66 -6.02 -4.01
N HIS A 15 16.95 -6.18 -3.77
CA HIS A 15 17.55 -7.34 -3.12
C HIS A 15 18.53 -6.91 -2.04
N SER A 16 18.69 -7.72 -0.99
CA SER A 16 19.65 -7.44 0.09
C SER A 16 21.08 -7.24 -0.42
N GLN A 17 21.45 -7.87 -1.55
CA GLN A 17 22.78 -7.72 -2.14
C GLN A 17 23.11 -6.27 -2.53
N ASP A 18 22.10 -5.50 -2.97
CA ASP A 18 22.26 -4.08 -3.30
C ASP A 18 22.60 -3.29 -2.04
N ALA A 19 21.86 -3.54 -0.96
CA ALA A 19 22.07 -2.92 0.35
C ALA A 19 23.41 -3.31 0.99
N ILE A 20 23.81 -4.59 0.86
CA ILE A 20 25.12 -5.08 1.32
C ILE A 20 26.25 -4.38 0.54
N SER A 21 26.11 -4.24 -0.78
CA SER A 21 27.12 -3.59 -1.61
C SER A 21 27.31 -2.13 -1.21
N VAL A 22 26.22 -1.38 -1.04
CA VAL A 22 26.27 0.02 -0.57
C VAL A 22 26.86 0.11 0.84
N CYS A 23 26.44 -0.77 1.76
CA CYS A 23 26.98 -0.82 3.12
C CYS A 23 28.51 -1.06 3.12
N ASN A 24 28.99 -2.03 2.32
CA ASN A 24 30.40 -2.35 2.21
C ASN A 24 31.21 -1.21 1.56
N THR A 25 30.66 -0.52 0.56
CA THR A 25 31.29 0.66 -0.02
C THR A 25 31.42 1.79 0.99
N LEU A 26 30.37 2.09 1.76
CA LEU A 26 30.41 3.14 2.77
C LEU A 26 31.37 2.81 3.92
N LYS A 27 31.47 1.53 4.30
CA LYS A 27 32.42 1.04 5.34
C LYS A 27 33.89 1.25 4.97
N GLN A 28 34.21 1.50 3.69
CA GLN A 28 35.58 1.87 3.29
C GLN A 28 35.98 3.26 3.79
N TRP A 29 35.00 4.10 4.13
CA TRP A 29 35.21 5.51 4.48
C TRP A 29 34.68 5.88 5.87
N LEU A 30 33.73 5.11 6.41
CA LEU A 30 33.00 5.43 7.63
C LEU A 30 32.96 4.22 8.59
N PRO A 31 32.99 4.45 9.92
CA PRO A 31 32.70 3.42 10.91
C PRO A 31 31.31 2.81 10.70
N SER A 32 31.13 1.54 11.09
CA SER A 32 29.89 0.80 10.87
C SER A 32 28.66 1.49 11.45
N GLU A 33 28.79 2.12 12.61
CA GLU A 33 27.73 2.84 13.29
C GLU A 33 27.22 4.01 12.45
N ILE A 34 28.13 4.77 11.84
CA ILE A 34 27.79 5.90 10.98
C ILE A 34 27.16 5.42 9.67
N VAL A 35 27.66 4.31 9.09
CA VAL A 35 27.05 3.71 7.91
C VAL A 35 25.61 3.31 8.18
N LEU A 36 25.33 2.69 9.33
CA LEU A 36 23.98 2.29 9.72
C LEU A 36 23.06 3.51 9.91
N GLU A 37 23.53 4.57 10.55
CA GLU A 37 22.77 5.84 10.68
C GLU A 37 22.48 6.46 9.30
N VAL A 38 23.46 6.50 8.41
CA VAL A 38 23.28 7.01 7.03
C VAL A 38 22.21 6.21 6.30
N LEU A 39 22.28 4.87 6.31
CA LEU A 39 21.30 4.02 5.65
C LEU A 39 19.90 4.16 6.28
N TYR A 40 19.84 4.34 7.61
CA TYR A 40 18.60 4.56 8.34
C TYR A 40 17.93 5.88 7.93
N TYR A 41 18.64 7.01 7.98
CA TYR A 41 18.11 8.32 7.61
C TYR A 41 17.83 8.47 6.12
N ALA A 42 18.56 7.73 5.27
CA ALA A 42 18.30 7.70 3.84
C ALA A 42 17.07 6.85 3.46
N GLU A 43 16.39 6.21 4.42
CA GLU A 43 15.33 5.22 4.17
C GLU A 43 15.78 4.15 3.15
N TYR A 44 17.03 3.71 3.23
CA TYR A 44 17.62 2.77 2.26
C TYR A 44 17.11 1.34 2.52
N TRP A 45 15.85 1.14 2.15
CA TRP A 45 15.05 -0.05 2.40
C TRP A 45 14.79 -0.82 1.11
N LEU A 46 14.59 -2.13 1.23
CA LEU A 46 14.20 -2.97 0.10
C LEU A 46 12.78 -2.62 -0.35
N LEU A 47 12.57 -2.42 -1.65
CA LEU A 47 11.26 -2.09 -2.21
C LEU A 47 10.68 -3.29 -2.98
N SER A 48 9.61 -3.88 -2.45
CA SER A 48 8.71 -4.76 -3.21
C SER A 48 7.59 -3.92 -3.82
N ARG A 49 7.48 -3.93 -5.15
CA ARG A 49 6.44 -3.17 -5.87
C ARG A 49 5.66 -4.08 -6.80
N ILE A 50 4.34 -3.93 -6.79
CA ILE A 50 3.46 -4.51 -7.80
C ILE A 50 2.44 -3.46 -8.23
N CYS A 51 2.14 -3.41 -9.52
CA CYS A 51 1.10 -2.55 -10.08
C CYS A 51 0.22 -3.38 -11.03
N ARG A 52 -1.05 -2.97 -11.13
CA ARG A 52 -2.00 -3.48 -12.12
C ARG A 52 -2.65 -2.29 -12.80
N GLU A 53 -2.60 -2.26 -14.13
CA GLU A 53 -3.21 -1.24 -14.98
C GLU A 53 -4.29 -1.86 -15.87
N ASP A 54 -5.29 -2.44 -15.21
CA ASP A 54 -6.39 -3.15 -15.87
C ASP A 54 -7.70 -2.59 -15.35
N GLU A 55 -8.52 -2.04 -16.25
CA GLU A 55 -9.76 -1.37 -15.89
C GLU A 55 -10.82 -2.41 -15.50
N MET A 56 -11.32 -2.31 -14.26
CA MET A 56 -12.31 -3.23 -13.73
C MET A 56 -13.45 -2.49 -13.04
N GLN A 57 -14.64 -3.11 -13.08
CA GLN A 57 -15.83 -2.64 -12.39
C GLN A 57 -16.21 -3.64 -11.30
N TYR A 58 -16.58 -3.13 -10.13
CA TYR A 58 -17.03 -3.92 -8.99
C TYR A 58 -18.41 -3.47 -8.52
N GLU A 59 -19.33 -4.43 -8.39
CA GLU A 59 -20.65 -4.30 -7.78
C GLU A 59 -20.68 -5.01 -6.42
N GLU A 60 -21.78 -4.85 -5.68
CA GLU A 60 -21.95 -5.50 -4.36
C GLU A 60 -21.78 -7.02 -4.42
N ARG A 61 -22.27 -7.69 -5.47
CA ARG A 61 -22.09 -9.14 -5.66
C ARG A 61 -20.63 -9.57 -5.77
N ASP A 62 -19.76 -8.69 -6.25
CA ASP A 62 -18.34 -8.98 -6.44
C ASP A 62 -17.57 -8.87 -5.11
N CYS A 63 -18.18 -8.28 -4.08
CA CYS A 63 -17.58 -8.16 -2.76
C CYS A 63 -17.50 -9.51 -2.02
N HIS A 64 -18.21 -10.54 -2.49
CA HIS A 64 -18.27 -11.86 -1.87
C HIS A 64 -17.60 -12.91 -2.78
N GLY A 65 -16.36 -13.28 -2.47
CA GLY A 65 -15.68 -14.43 -3.06
C GLY A 65 -14.89 -14.17 -4.35
N GLN A 66 -14.91 -12.96 -4.91
CA GLN A 66 -14.00 -12.60 -6.00
C GLN A 66 -12.56 -12.43 -5.46
N PRO A 67 -11.54 -12.73 -6.30
CA PRO A 67 -10.17 -12.42 -5.95
C PRO A 67 -9.97 -10.90 -5.78
N PRO A 68 -9.01 -10.48 -4.94
CA PRO A 68 -8.69 -9.05 -4.80
C PRO A 68 -8.23 -8.45 -6.13
N TYR A 69 -8.41 -7.15 -6.32
CA TYR A 69 -7.95 -6.47 -7.52
C TYR A 69 -6.43 -6.59 -7.69
N LEU A 70 -5.69 -6.41 -6.59
CA LEU A 70 -4.24 -6.49 -6.57
C LEU A 70 -3.78 -7.12 -5.26
N ARG A 71 -2.79 -8.01 -5.35
CA ARG A 71 -2.18 -8.69 -4.20
C ARG A 71 -0.66 -8.63 -4.31
N SER A 72 0.00 -8.30 -3.21
CA SER A 72 1.47 -8.24 -3.16
C SER A 72 2.12 -9.62 -3.30
N ALA A 73 3.40 -9.60 -3.66
CA ALA A 73 4.30 -10.71 -3.35
C ALA A 73 4.36 -10.94 -1.82
N PRO A 74 4.78 -12.13 -1.35
CA PRO A 74 5.06 -12.32 0.07
C PRO A 74 6.08 -11.30 0.56
N ILE A 75 5.81 -10.70 1.72
CA ILE A 75 6.73 -9.78 2.37
C ILE A 75 8.06 -10.53 2.64
N GLN A 76 9.18 -9.86 2.34
CA GLN A 76 10.53 -10.38 2.54
C GLN A 76 11.21 -9.67 3.72
N GLY A 77 12.20 -10.33 4.31
CA GLY A 77 13.01 -9.79 5.41
C GLY A 77 13.02 -10.71 6.63
N GLU A 78 13.49 -10.16 7.74
CA GLU A 78 13.47 -10.82 9.06
C GLU A 78 12.17 -10.52 9.81
N ARG A 79 12.16 -10.76 11.13
CA ARG A 79 11.00 -10.51 11.99
C ARG A 79 10.61 -9.03 11.97
N TYR A 80 9.33 -8.75 11.74
CA TYR A 80 8.77 -7.39 11.65
C TYR A 80 9.49 -6.47 10.64
N PRO A 81 9.60 -6.88 9.35
CA PRO A 81 10.53 -6.26 8.41
C PRO A 81 10.00 -4.95 7.82
N VAL A 82 8.68 -4.73 7.85
CA VAL A 82 8.02 -3.61 7.17
C VAL A 82 8.33 -2.26 7.85
N ARG A 83 8.78 -1.30 7.05
CA ARG A 83 9.09 0.09 7.46
C ARG A 83 8.06 1.08 6.94
N LYS A 84 7.63 0.90 5.69
CA LYS A 84 6.65 1.76 5.01
C LYS A 84 5.81 0.93 4.04
N ILE A 85 4.54 1.26 3.92
CA ILE A 85 3.65 0.74 2.88
C ILE A 85 3.04 1.95 2.18
N GLN A 86 3.11 1.98 0.86
CA GLN A 86 2.45 2.98 0.03
C GLN A 86 1.50 2.26 -0.92
N ILE A 87 0.26 2.73 -0.94
CA ILE A 87 -0.79 2.22 -1.81
C ILE A 87 -1.33 3.39 -2.62
N THR A 88 -1.37 3.21 -3.94
CA THR A 88 -1.93 4.20 -4.85
C THR A 88 -3.04 3.55 -5.67
N ILE A 89 -4.21 4.17 -5.73
CA ILE A 89 -5.39 3.64 -6.42
C ILE A 89 -5.98 4.74 -7.29
N TRP A 90 -6.26 4.43 -8.56
CA TRP A 90 -6.97 5.31 -9.48
C TRP A 90 -8.35 4.76 -9.71
N SER A 91 -9.36 5.46 -9.22
CA SER A 91 -10.73 4.98 -9.27
C SER A 91 -11.75 6.10 -9.25
N HIS A 92 -12.99 5.75 -9.58
CA HIS A 92 -14.15 6.62 -9.43
C HIS A 92 -15.41 5.79 -9.21
N ASP A 93 -16.50 6.51 -8.97
CA ASP A 93 -17.83 5.97 -8.75
C ASP A 93 -18.64 5.93 -10.05
N GLN A 94 -19.83 5.33 -10.06
CA GLN A 94 -20.65 5.20 -11.28
C GLN A 94 -21.05 6.54 -11.94
N GLY A 95 -21.05 7.63 -11.18
CA GLY A 95 -21.37 8.97 -11.71
C GLY A 95 -22.83 9.38 -11.60
N TRP A 96 -23.64 8.67 -10.80
CA TRP A 96 -25.05 8.98 -10.60
C TRP A 96 -25.52 8.52 -9.22
N SER A 97 -26.41 9.30 -8.60
CA SER A 97 -27.09 8.94 -7.35
C SER A 97 -28.39 9.72 -7.23
N SER A 98 -29.39 9.15 -6.57
CA SER A 98 -30.66 9.80 -6.24
C SER A 98 -30.55 10.89 -5.17
N TYR A 99 -29.36 11.11 -4.61
CA TYR A 99 -29.06 12.13 -3.61
C TYR A 99 -28.18 13.24 -4.22
N PRO A 100 -28.74 14.16 -5.03
CA PRO A 100 -27.98 15.21 -5.72
C PRO A 100 -27.25 16.16 -4.76
N GLN A 101 -27.79 16.35 -3.54
CA GLN A 101 -27.16 17.19 -2.52
C GLN A 101 -25.78 16.68 -2.06
N ASP A 102 -25.50 15.39 -2.24
CA ASP A 102 -24.24 14.78 -1.83
C ASP A 102 -23.26 14.61 -2.99
N HIS A 103 -23.65 14.96 -4.23
CA HIS A 103 -22.81 14.84 -5.42
C HIS A 103 -21.51 15.64 -5.27
N GLY A 104 -20.38 15.02 -5.65
CA GLY A 104 -19.08 15.66 -5.53
C GLY A 104 -18.51 15.68 -4.11
N SER A 105 -19.20 15.10 -3.12
CA SER A 105 -18.73 14.93 -1.75
C SER A 105 -18.33 13.48 -1.46
N PHE A 106 -17.94 13.18 -0.21
CA PHE A 106 -17.76 11.81 0.27
C PHE A 106 -18.97 11.30 1.07
N ASN A 107 -19.96 12.16 1.34
CA ASN A 107 -21.17 11.77 2.07
C ASN A 107 -21.97 10.78 1.23
N ASN A 108 -22.51 9.75 1.86
CA ASN A 108 -23.34 8.73 1.21
C ASN A 108 -22.68 8.05 -0.01
N SER A 109 -21.34 8.07 -0.10
CA SER A 109 -20.60 7.33 -1.10
C SER A 109 -20.48 5.86 -0.69
N TRP A 110 -20.99 5.00 -1.56
CA TRP A 110 -21.03 3.56 -1.34
C TRP A 110 -20.04 2.79 -2.21
N THR A 111 -18.97 3.44 -2.67
CA THR A 111 -17.82 2.78 -3.30
C THR A 111 -16.51 3.13 -2.61
N TRP A 112 -15.76 2.09 -2.22
CA TRP A 112 -14.55 2.25 -1.40
C TRP A 112 -13.56 1.09 -1.59
N PHE A 113 -12.48 1.12 -0.84
CA PHE A 113 -11.44 0.09 -0.86
C PHE A 113 -11.10 -0.36 0.56
N ASP A 114 -11.01 -1.67 0.75
CA ASP A 114 -10.47 -2.27 1.95
C ASP A 114 -9.09 -2.87 1.68
N LEU A 115 -8.24 -2.87 2.69
CA LEU A 115 -7.01 -3.64 2.75
C LEU A 115 -7.32 -5.01 3.37
N SER A 116 -6.76 -6.07 2.78
CA SER A 116 -6.73 -7.39 3.41
C SER A 116 -5.30 -7.84 3.65
N ILE A 117 -5.11 -8.55 4.76
CA ILE A 117 -3.84 -9.18 5.14
C ILE A 117 -4.05 -10.68 5.08
N ALA A 118 -3.30 -11.36 4.22
CA ALA A 118 -3.28 -12.81 4.18
C ALA A 118 -1.97 -13.32 4.77
N ARG A 119 -2.08 -14.23 5.73
CA ARG A 119 -0.95 -14.79 6.46
C ARG A 119 -0.84 -16.31 6.24
N PRO A 120 0.35 -16.90 6.41
CA PRO A 120 0.49 -18.36 6.47
C PRO A 120 -0.37 -18.98 7.59
N PRO A 121 -0.83 -20.23 7.44
CA PRO A 121 -1.58 -20.92 8.49
C PRO A 121 -0.84 -20.98 9.83
N GLY A 122 -1.59 -20.95 10.94
CA GLY A 122 -1.02 -21.01 12.29
C GLY A 122 -0.47 -19.67 12.81
N THR A 123 -0.76 -18.56 12.15
CA THR A 123 -0.40 -17.21 12.59
C THR A 123 -1.59 -16.46 13.17
N ASP A 124 -1.32 -15.55 14.11
CA ASP A 124 -2.35 -14.69 14.70
C ASP A 124 -2.98 -13.77 13.64
N ASP A 125 -4.29 -13.55 13.74
CA ASP A 125 -4.98 -12.58 12.91
C ASP A 125 -4.75 -11.16 13.44
N ILE A 126 -3.87 -10.43 12.77
CA ILE A 126 -3.52 -9.03 13.09
C ILE A 126 -4.48 -8.01 12.47
N SER A 127 -5.45 -8.46 11.66
CA SER A 127 -6.49 -7.61 11.09
C SER A 127 -7.65 -7.38 12.06
N LYS A 128 -7.76 -8.22 13.11
CA LYS A 128 -8.75 -8.04 14.18
C LYS A 128 -8.63 -6.65 14.78
N ASP A 129 -9.75 -5.93 14.81
CA ASP A 129 -9.91 -4.58 15.33
C ASP A 129 -9.15 -3.47 14.57
N ALA A 130 -8.51 -3.79 13.44
CA ALA A 130 -7.86 -2.80 12.60
C ALA A 130 -8.88 -2.14 11.65
N ASN A 131 -8.90 -0.81 11.60
CA ASN A 131 -9.57 -0.11 10.50
C ASN A 131 -8.69 -0.24 9.24
N LEU A 132 -9.11 -1.10 8.33
CA LEU A 132 -8.40 -1.40 7.09
C LEU A 132 -9.03 -0.72 5.87
N ARG A 133 -9.90 0.28 6.06
CA ARG A 133 -10.42 1.09 4.97
C ARG A 133 -9.31 1.97 4.39
N LEU A 134 -9.07 1.84 3.08
CA LEU A 134 -8.03 2.58 2.36
C LEU A 134 -8.53 3.95 1.90
N ALA A 135 -9.62 3.96 1.12
CA ALA A 135 -10.16 5.17 0.51
C ALA A 135 -11.63 4.99 0.14
N THR A 136 -12.35 6.10 0.00
CA THR A 136 -13.73 6.14 -0.49
C THR A 136 -13.75 7.03 -1.74
N ASN A 137 -14.46 6.61 -2.79
CA ASN A 137 -14.59 7.44 -3.99
C ASN A 137 -15.49 8.64 -3.72
N VAL A 138 -15.33 9.68 -4.54
CA VAL A 138 -16.25 10.82 -4.54
C VAL A 138 -17.61 10.36 -5.07
N HIS A 139 -18.66 10.63 -4.29
CA HIS A 139 -20.04 10.25 -4.53
C HIS A 139 -20.51 10.71 -5.90
N ALA A 140 -21.06 9.77 -6.68
CA ALA A 140 -21.67 10.03 -7.99
C ALA A 140 -20.77 10.80 -8.97
N SER A 141 -19.46 10.57 -8.92
CA SER A 141 -18.49 11.20 -9.82
C SER A 141 -17.91 10.20 -10.82
N LYS A 142 -17.88 10.56 -12.11
CA LYS A 142 -17.15 9.83 -13.16
C LYS A 142 -15.68 10.22 -13.28
N LYS A 143 -15.23 11.20 -12.48
CA LYS A 143 -13.87 11.70 -12.56
C LYS A 143 -12.95 10.79 -11.75
N THR A 144 -12.07 10.07 -12.44
CA THR A 144 -10.99 9.28 -11.81
C THR A 144 -10.15 10.15 -10.89
N MET A 145 -10.06 9.72 -9.63
CA MET A 145 -9.22 10.32 -8.60
C MET A 145 -8.06 9.38 -8.28
N CYS A 146 -6.90 9.96 -7.95
CA CYS A 146 -5.75 9.24 -7.42
C CYS A 146 -5.82 9.28 -5.89
N HIS A 147 -6.04 8.14 -5.26
CA HIS A 147 -5.98 7.94 -3.82
C HIS A 147 -4.58 7.49 -3.45
N GLU A 148 -3.93 8.20 -2.54
CA GLU A 148 -2.59 7.87 -2.07
C GLU A 148 -2.61 7.65 -0.55
N ILE A 149 -2.23 6.45 -0.12
CA ILE A 149 -2.29 6.01 1.27
C ILE A 149 -0.90 5.55 1.67
N ILE A 150 -0.37 6.14 2.75
CA ILE A 150 0.96 5.83 3.25
C ILE A 150 0.86 5.43 4.71
N TYR A 151 1.37 4.23 5.01
CA TYR A 151 1.53 3.72 6.36
C TYR A 151 3.01 3.65 6.70
N HIS A 152 3.39 4.28 7.81
CA HIS A 152 4.73 4.17 8.39
C HIS A 152 4.68 3.31 9.65
N ARG A 153 5.77 2.60 9.92
CA ARG A 153 5.89 1.74 11.12
C ARG A 153 5.78 2.52 12.44
N ASP A 154 6.16 3.78 12.44
CA ASP A 154 6.18 4.67 13.61
C ASP A 154 4.78 5.16 14.03
N GLN A 155 3.78 5.17 13.12
CA GLN A 155 2.39 5.59 13.34
C GLN A 155 1.58 4.75 14.37
N ASN A 156 2.23 3.86 15.12
CA ASN A 156 1.64 3.00 16.15
C ASN A 156 0.47 2.12 15.68
N LEU A 157 0.43 1.80 14.38
CA LEU A 157 -0.54 0.88 13.81
C LEU A 157 -0.12 -0.55 14.12
N ARG A 158 -0.88 -1.21 15.02
CA ARG A 158 -0.60 -2.58 15.47
C ARG A 158 -0.45 -3.54 14.31
N TRP A 159 -1.30 -3.46 13.30
CA TRP A 159 -1.24 -4.37 12.15
C TRP A 159 0.06 -4.17 11.35
N VAL A 160 0.45 -2.93 11.04
CA VAL A 160 1.70 -2.63 10.31
C VAL A 160 2.93 -3.17 11.05
N ARG A 161 3.00 -2.91 12.37
CA ARG A 161 4.12 -3.32 13.21
C ARG A 161 4.24 -4.85 13.34
N ASN A 162 3.16 -5.58 13.14
CA ASN A 162 3.10 -7.03 13.31
C ASN A 162 3.12 -7.81 11.99
N LEU A 163 3.24 -7.13 10.83
CA LEU A 163 3.49 -7.80 9.55
C LEU A 163 4.80 -8.58 9.61
N GLN A 164 4.77 -9.79 9.06
CA GLN A 164 5.88 -10.75 9.07
C GLN A 164 6.29 -11.12 7.65
N PRO A 165 7.47 -11.73 7.48
CA PRO A 165 7.81 -12.41 6.24
C PRO A 165 6.75 -13.44 5.86
N GLY A 166 6.39 -13.50 4.58
CA GLY A 166 5.35 -14.39 4.08
C GLY A 166 3.94 -13.79 4.05
N ASP A 167 3.66 -12.76 4.86
CA ASP A 167 2.38 -12.05 4.82
C ASP A 167 2.19 -11.36 3.45
N ARG A 168 0.94 -11.19 3.02
CA ARG A 168 0.57 -10.51 1.77
C ARG A 168 -0.51 -9.47 2.02
N ILE A 169 -0.41 -8.35 1.31
CA ILE A 169 -1.38 -7.26 1.35
C ILE A 169 -2.18 -7.27 0.05
N SER A 170 -3.49 -7.06 0.13
CA SER A 170 -4.33 -6.98 -1.06
C SER A 170 -5.31 -5.81 -0.99
N ILE A 171 -5.60 -5.23 -2.16
CA ILE A 171 -6.60 -4.17 -2.34
C ILE A 171 -7.91 -4.82 -2.76
N ILE A 172 -8.97 -4.58 -2.00
CA ILE A 172 -10.32 -5.09 -2.25
C ILE A 172 -11.23 -3.91 -2.57
N PRO A 173 -11.62 -3.73 -3.84
CA PRO A 173 -12.64 -2.76 -4.21
C PRO A 173 -14.00 -3.21 -3.68
N ARG A 174 -14.78 -2.24 -3.22
CA ARG A 174 -16.11 -2.44 -2.65
C ARG A 174 -17.12 -1.52 -3.30
N ALA A 175 -18.34 -2.03 -3.40
CA ALA A 175 -19.55 -1.28 -3.71
C ALA A 175 -20.70 -1.81 -2.84
N LEU A 176 -21.62 -0.95 -2.42
CA LEU A 176 -22.82 -1.34 -1.68
C LEU A 176 -24.07 -0.72 -2.31
N TYR A 177 -25.15 -1.51 -2.35
CA TYR A 177 -26.45 -1.20 -2.93
C TYR A 177 -26.55 -1.35 -4.47
N PRO A 178 -27.75 -1.71 -4.96
CA PRO A 178 -28.01 -1.77 -6.39
C PRO A 178 -27.70 -0.47 -7.12
N GLY A 179 -27.01 -0.58 -8.26
CA GLY A 179 -26.63 0.57 -9.10
C GLY A 179 -25.31 1.24 -8.70
N TRP A 180 -24.75 0.93 -7.53
CA TRP A 180 -23.41 1.40 -7.15
C TRP A 180 -22.33 0.52 -7.76
N ARG A 181 -21.34 1.19 -8.38
CA ARG A 181 -20.27 0.54 -9.15
C ARG A 181 -18.97 1.27 -8.90
N ASN A 182 -17.99 0.54 -8.38
CA ASN A 182 -16.62 1.04 -8.20
C ASN A 182 -15.81 0.74 -9.46
N PHE A 183 -15.36 1.77 -10.15
CA PHE A 183 -14.50 1.66 -11.33
C PHE A 183 -13.06 1.86 -10.91
N VAL A 184 -12.24 0.84 -11.10
CA VAL A 184 -10.81 0.84 -10.77
C VAL A 184 -10.04 0.84 -12.08
N ALA A 185 -9.30 1.90 -12.35
CA ALA A 185 -8.47 1.99 -13.55
C ALA A 185 -7.13 1.30 -13.35
N LYS A 186 -6.49 1.57 -12.20
CA LYS A 186 -5.21 0.98 -11.82
C LYS A 186 -4.92 1.08 -10.33
N ALA A 187 -4.00 0.26 -9.85
CA ALA A 187 -3.48 0.37 -8.49
C ALA A 187 -2.02 -0.10 -8.40
N CYS A 188 -1.30 0.40 -7.40
CA CYS A 188 0.04 -0.01 -7.03
C CYS A 188 0.12 -0.28 -5.52
N ILE A 189 0.88 -1.31 -5.15
CA ILE A 189 1.28 -1.59 -3.76
C ILE A 189 2.81 -1.57 -3.71
N GLU A 190 3.34 -0.76 -2.81
CA GLU A 190 4.76 -0.61 -2.52
C GLU A 190 5.01 -0.91 -1.05
N ILE A 191 5.87 -1.89 -0.78
CA ILE A 191 6.21 -2.32 0.58
C ILE A 191 7.72 -2.16 0.73
N TYR A 192 8.11 -1.33 1.69
CA TYR A 192 9.49 -1.07 2.04
C TYR A 192 9.87 -1.88 3.28
N THR A 193 10.91 -2.70 3.18
CA THR A 193 11.37 -3.56 4.27
C THR A 193 12.84 -3.34 4.61
N THR A 194 13.23 -3.62 5.86
CA THR A 194 14.64 -3.59 6.23
C THR A 194 15.44 -4.60 5.42
N PRO A 195 16.59 -4.21 4.84
CA PRO A 195 17.50 -5.14 4.20
C PRO A 195 18.10 -6.10 5.24
N ILE A 196 18.41 -7.32 4.78
CA ILE A 196 19.14 -8.31 5.57
C ILE A 196 20.63 -8.06 5.33
N LEU A 197 21.34 -7.58 6.35
CA LEU A 197 22.78 -7.28 6.29
C LEU A 197 23.57 -8.39 6.99
N THR A 198 23.43 -9.62 6.52
CA THR A 198 24.20 -10.79 6.98
C THR A 198 25.47 -10.98 6.18
#